data_AF-A0A371FDZ3-F1
#
_entry.id   AF-A0A371FDZ3-F1
#
_cell.length_a   1.000
_cell.length_b   1.000
_cell.length_c   1.000
_cell.angle_alpha   90.00
_cell.angle_beta   90.00
_cell.angle_gamma   90.00
#
_symmetry.space_group_name_H-M   'P 1'
#
loop_
_entity.id
_entity.type
_entity.pdbx_description
1 polymer ?
#
loop_
_entity_poly.entity_id
_entity_poly.type
_entity_poly.pdbx_seq_one_letter_code
_entity_poly.pdbx_strand_id
1 'polypeptide(L)'
;MAESLECIDVKLSPAPDQRIPLMKSRRGRRRGDTWVVSVFVIIEIGVFIATMLVNDCWTNSHGDCVIQALGRFSFQPLPENPLLGPSQSKLDEMGALRRSLLTEHHQTWRLFTFPFLHAGLFHLLLNLCSVIYVGVRLEHDFGPIRIGIIYALSAFVGALVASLFLQNTPAVGASGALYGLLGTLLSELVWNWKFHTNKISAIASLVFVFVCNFILGFLPYVDNFASIGGFISGFLLGSVFLLSPQLQTVAPNKGDLVDYGVKSYIKFKLKQKLDRSVLRIVSLILFSLLYFSMESTSTVIAHGVHMLTVSLLQAGTAKTQKSLVRYYTSLLLSFPKLKIPNKRFTTKMNFLLPLRINNTMVSNAQLTMTCIGNGNFRVFPFTNISRARLNDLCNLIC
;
A
#
# COMPACT_ATOMS: atom_id res chain seq x y z
N MET A 1 6.84 82.18 19.24
CA MET A 1 5.47 82.35 18.71
C MET A 1 5.67 82.81 17.28
N ALA A 2 5.76 81.92 16.28
CA ALA A 2 4.71 81.08 15.70
C ALA A 2 3.54 81.92 15.15
N GLU A 3 3.12 81.57 13.92
CA GLU A 3 2.12 82.20 13.02
C GLU A 3 2.66 83.37 12.18
N SER A 4 2.39 83.51 10.88
CA SER A 4 1.63 82.74 9.88
C SER A 4 1.79 83.52 8.57
N LEU A 5 2.21 82.89 7.46
CA LEU A 5 2.01 83.47 6.12
C LEU A 5 1.59 82.35 5.15
N GLU A 6 0.48 82.62 4.47
CA GLU A 6 -0.10 81.83 3.37
C GLU A 6 0.88 81.67 2.19
N CYS A 7 0.81 80.51 1.55
CA CYS A 7 1.10 80.35 0.12
C CYS A 7 -0.03 79.54 -0.52
N ILE A 8 -0.61 80.10 -1.58
CA ILE A 8 -1.51 79.44 -2.54
C ILE A 8 -0.65 78.50 -3.40
N ASP A 9 -1.10 77.26 -3.66
CA ASP A 9 -0.66 76.56 -4.87
C ASP A 9 -1.67 75.51 -5.39
N VAL A 10 -2.12 75.78 -6.62
CA VAL A 10 -2.46 74.90 -7.75
C VAL A 10 -3.28 73.62 -7.48
N LYS A 11 -4.51 73.65 -8.04
CA LYS A 11 -5.40 72.53 -8.36
C LYS A 11 -4.65 71.28 -8.87
N LEU A 12 -4.54 70.23 -8.04
CA LEU A 12 -4.30 68.87 -8.53
C LEU A 12 -5.63 68.26 -9.02
N SER A 13 -5.69 67.90 -10.31
CA SER A 13 -6.74 66.99 -10.80
C SER A 13 -6.62 65.64 -10.09
N PRO A 14 -7.75 64.98 -9.73
CA PRO A 14 -7.71 63.68 -9.09
C PRO A 14 -7.07 62.64 -10.03
N ALA A 15 -6.10 61.91 -9.50
CA ALA A 15 -5.42 60.81 -10.18
C ALA A 15 -6.45 59.78 -10.70
N PRO A 16 -6.21 59.16 -11.87
CA PRO A 16 -7.10 58.11 -12.36
C PRO A 16 -7.13 56.97 -11.36
N ASP A 17 -8.34 56.57 -11.00
CA ASP A 17 -8.72 55.43 -10.16
C ASP A 17 -8.00 54.15 -10.64
N GLN A 18 -6.78 53.93 -10.15
CA GLN A 18 -6.10 52.64 -10.23
C GLN A 18 -6.83 51.69 -9.29
N ARG A 19 -7.96 51.16 -9.75
CA ARG A 19 -8.49 49.91 -9.22
C ARG A 19 -7.43 48.85 -9.40
N ILE A 20 -6.62 48.66 -8.36
CA ILE A 20 -5.85 47.45 -8.12
C ILE A 20 -6.84 46.30 -8.38
N PRO A 21 -6.62 45.45 -9.39
CA PRO A 21 -7.45 44.27 -9.54
C PRO A 21 -7.18 43.44 -8.30
N LEU A 22 -8.15 43.47 -7.37
CA LEU A 22 -8.18 42.64 -6.19
C LEU A 22 -7.90 41.21 -6.70
N MET A 23 -6.70 40.71 -6.44
CA MET A 23 -6.29 39.39 -6.88
C MET A 23 -7.39 38.44 -6.44
N LYS A 24 -8.11 37.90 -7.41
CA LYS A 24 -9.08 36.84 -7.19
C LYS A 24 -8.29 35.71 -6.55
N SER A 25 -8.29 35.67 -5.22
CA SER A 25 -7.96 34.48 -4.45
C SER A 25 -8.63 33.34 -5.18
N ARG A 26 -7.85 32.33 -5.56
CA ARG A 26 -8.35 31.15 -6.27
C ARG A 26 -9.16 30.33 -5.27
N ARG A 27 -10.29 30.90 -4.82
CA ARG A 27 -11.38 30.23 -4.14
C ARG A 27 -12.01 29.31 -5.16
N GLY A 28 -11.98 28.02 -4.86
CA GLY A 28 -12.90 27.04 -5.42
C GLY A 28 -12.30 26.12 -6.47
N ARG A 29 -11.35 25.27 -6.08
CA ARG A 29 -11.47 23.88 -6.51
C ARG A 29 -12.69 23.33 -5.77
N ARG A 30 -13.73 22.90 -6.48
CA ARG A 30 -15.01 22.52 -5.87
C ARG A 30 -14.76 21.35 -4.90
N ARG A 31 -15.48 21.34 -3.78
CA ARG A 31 -15.53 20.27 -2.77
C ARG A 31 -15.85 18.87 -3.35
N GLY A 32 -16.24 18.79 -4.63
CA GLY A 32 -16.47 17.53 -5.37
C GLY A 32 -15.23 16.88 -5.99
N ASP A 33 -14.03 17.46 -5.85
CA ASP A 33 -12.80 16.90 -6.45
C ASP A 33 -12.09 15.88 -5.54
N THR A 34 -12.53 15.70 -4.28
CA THR A 34 -11.92 14.77 -3.30
C THR A 34 -12.68 13.45 -3.21
N TRP A 35 -12.61 12.63 -4.25
CA TRP A 35 -13.38 11.39 -4.34
C TRP A 35 -12.52 10.15 -4.08
N VAL A 36 -11.20 10.22 -4.34
CA VAL A 36 -10.32 9.06 -4.24
C VAL A 36 -10.13 8.65 -2.78
N VAL A 37 -9.89 9.62 -1.89
CA VAL A 37 -9.74 9.32 -0.45
C VAL A 37 -11.04 8.73 0.10
N SER A 38 -12.21 9.26 -0.31
CA SER A 38 -13.50 8.69 0.08
C SER A 38 -13.68 7.26 -0.40
N VAL A 39 -13.24 6.92 -1.61
CA VAL A 39 -13.28 5.54 -2.12
C VAL A 39 -12.43 4.61 -1.26
N PHE A 40 -11.19 4.99 -0.92
CA PHE A 40 -10.35 4.17 -0.05
C PHE A 40 -10.95 3.98 1.34
N VAL A 41 -11.48 5.04 1.95
CA VAL A 41 -12.19 4.97 3.23
C VAL A 41 -13.36 4.00 3.17
N ILE A 42 -14.18 4.05 2.12
CA ILE A 42 -15.31 3.14 1.94
C ILE A 42 -14.83 1.69 1.78
N ILE A 43 -13.74 1.46 1.04
CA ILE A 43 -13.14 0.13 0.88
C ILE A 43 -12.64 -0.41 2.24
N GLU A 44 -11.91 0.40 3.01
CA GLU A 44 -11.40 0.00 4.33
C GLU A 44 -12.55 -0.36 5.30
N ILE A 45 -13.62 0.45 5.33
CA ILE A 45 -14.82 0.16 6.12
C ILE A 45 -15.47 -1.15 5.64
N GLY A 46 -15.64 -1.32 4.32
CA GLY A 46 -16.25 -2.52 3.75
C GLY A 46 -15.45 -3.80 4.06
N VAL A 47 -14.13 -3.75 3.97
CA VAL A 47 -13.24 -4.86 4.31
C VAL A 47 -13.30 -5.17 5.81
N PHE A 48 -13.36 -4.15 6.68
CA PHE A 48 -13.52 -4.37 8.11
C PHE A 48 -14.87 -5.00 8.46
N ILE A 49 -15.97 -4.53 7.86
CA ILE A 49 -17.30 -5.13 8.01
C ILE A 49 -17.28 -6.60 7.56
N ALA A 50 -16.67 -6.89 6.40
CA ALA A 50 -16.52 -8.26 5.92
C ALA A 50 -15.69 -9.13 6.89
N THR A 51 -14.62 -8.57 7.45
CA THR A 51 -13.80 -9.25 8.46
C THR A 51 -14.61 -9.58 9.71
N MET A 52 -15.45 -8.66 10.18
CA MET A 52 -16.33 -8.89 11.34
C MET A 52 -17.47 -9.88 11.04
N LEU A 53 -17.98 -9.92 9.80
CA LEU A 53 -18.94 -10.95 9.37
C LEU A 53 -18.34 -12.36 9.37
N VAL A 54 -17.07 -12.48 8.98
CA VAL A 54 -16.30 -13.74 9.01
C VAL A 54 -15.86 -14.08 10.45
N ASN A 55 -15.68 -13.09 11.31
CA ASN A 55 -15.31 -13.29 12.70
C ASN A 55 -16.33 -14.14 13.47
N ASP A 56 -17.62 -13.86 13.29
CA ASP A 56 -18.75 -14.52 13.96
C ASP A 56 -18.43 -14.97 15.40
N CYS A 57 -18.27 -13.97 16.29
CA CYS A 57 -17.82 -14.22 17.66
C CYS A 57 -18.74 -15.19 18.40
N TRP A 58 -20.05 -15.12 18.16
CA TRP A 58 -21.04 -15.92 18.85
C TRP A 58 -20.80 -17.43 18.68
N THR A 59 -20.53 -17.86 17.44
CA THR A 59 -20.26 -19.28 17.15
C THR A 59 -18.87 -19.72 17.56
N ASN A 60 -17.88 -18.83 17.46
CA ASN A 60 -16.47 -19.20 17.64
C ASN A 60 -15.99 -19.10 19.09
N SER A 61 -16.67 -18.31 19.93
CA SER A 61 -16.24 -18.01 21.30
C SER A 61 -17.30 -18.38 22.34
N HIS A 62 -18.27 -19.23 21.97
CA HIS A 62 -19.32 -19.77 22.86
C HIS A 62 -20.08 -18.71 23.68
N GLY A 63 -20.25 -17.49 23.13
CA GLY A 63 -20.97 -16.39 23.77
C GLY A 63 -20.12 -15.48 24.67
N ASP A 64 -18.83 -15.75 24.86
CA ASP A 64 -17.89 -14.85 25.53
C ASP A 64 -17.42 -13.77 24.55
N CYS A 65 -18.28 -12.79 24.31
CA CYS A 65 -18.03 -11.67 23.40
C CYS A 65 -18.23 -10.34 24.14
N VAL A 66 -17.45 -9.32 23.79
CA VAL A 66 -17.43 -8.03 24.52
C VAL A 66 -18.79 -7.34 24.51
N ILE A 67 -19.51 -7.38 23.39
CA ILE A 67 -20.83 -6.74 23.25
C ILE A 67 -21.82 -7.75 22.69
N GLN A 68 -22.50 -8.48 23.56
CA GLN A 68 -23.45 -9.53 23.15
C GLN A 68 -24.60 -8.99 22.28
N ALA A 69 -25.00 -7.72 22.46
CA ALA A 69 -26.06 -7.08 21.67
C ALA A 69 -25.75 -6.93 20.17
N LEU A 70 -24.48 -6.99 19.76
CA LEU A 70 -24.09 -6.89 18.34
C LEU A 70 -24.19 -8.24 17.58
N GLY A 71 -24.51 -9.33 18.28
CA GLY A 71 -24.64 -10.66 17.68
C GLY A 71 -23.39 -11.06 16.90
N ARG A 72 -23.57 -11.40 15.61
CA ARG A 72 -22.48 -11.83 14.71
C ARG A 72 -21.37 -10.80 14.53
N PHE A 73 -21.65 -9.51 14.71
CA PHE A 73 -20.67 -8.41 14.62
C PHE A 73 -19.94 -8.13 15.94
N SER A 74 -20.15 -8.96 16.97
CA SER A 74 -19.48 -8.76 18.24
C SER A 74 -17.96 -8.97 18.15
N PHE A 75 -17.25 -8.31 19.06
CA PHE A 75 -15.81 -8.35 19.15
C PHE A 75 -15.34 -9.50 20.04
N GLN A 76 -14.16 -10.02 19.73
CA GLN A 76 -13.51 -11.02 20.58
C GLN A 76 -13.15 -10.45 21.96
N PRO A 77 -13.01 -11.31 22.99
CA PRO A 77 -12.60 -10.91 24.32
C PRO A 77 -11.36 -10.01 24.31
N LEU A 78 -11.33 -9.00 25.18
CA LEU A 78 -10.19 -8.08 25.29
C LEU A 78 -8.83 -8.77 25.53
N PRO A 79 -8.72 -9.88 26.27
CA PRO A 79 -7.47 -10.62 26.39
C PRO A 79 -6.95 -11.19 25.06
N GLU A 80 -7.83 -11.50 24.11
CA GLU A 80 -7.46 -11.99 22.78
C GLU A 80 -7.18 -10.83 21.80
N ASN A 81 -8.05 -9.82 21.82
CA ASN A 81 -7.91 -8.65 20.97
C ASN A 81 -8.32 -7.35 21.69
N PRO A 82 -7.34 -6.59 22.23
CA PRO A 82 -7.63 -5.35 22.96
C PRO A 82 -8.14 -4.22 22.07
N LEU A 83 -8.04 -4.35 20.74
CA LEU A 83 -8.46 -3.33 19.78
C LEU A 83 -9.95 -3.37 19.42
N LEU A 84 -10.74 -4.21 20.10
CA LEU A 84 -12.13 -4.52 19.77
C LEU A 84 -12.23 -5.02 18.32
N GLY A 85 -11.72 -6.23 18.08
CA GLY A 85 -11.55 -6.76 16.74
C GLY A 85 -11.86 -8.25 16.62
N PRO A 86 -11.56 -8.83 15.45
CA PRO A 86 -11.73 -10.25 15.19
C PRO A 86 -10.66 -11.11 15.89
N SER A 87 -10.83 -12.43 15.83
CA SER A 87 -9.83 -13.39 16.34
C SER A 87 -8.61 -13.48 15.42
N GLN A 88 -7.52 -13.97 15.99
CA GLN A 88 -6.26 -14.18 15.25
C GLN A 88 -6.48 -15.05 14.00
N SER A 89 -7.17 -16.19 14.15
CA SER A 89 -7.44 -17.13 13.06
C SER A 89 -8.27 -16.51 11.94
N LYS A 90 -9.16 -15.57 12.26
CA LYS A 90 -10.02 -14.92 11.26
C LYS A 90 -9.29 -13.80 10.52
N LEU A 91 -8.34 -13.14 11.16
CA LEU A 91 -7.39 -12.27 10.45
C LEU A 91 -6.55 -13.07 9.44
N ASP A 92 -6.06 -14.26 9.81
CA ASP A 92 -5.35 -15.13 8.87
C ASP A 92 -6.24 -15.56 7.70
N GLU A 93 -7.50 -15.91 7.95
CA GLU A 93 -8.46 -16.27 6.90
C GLU A 93 -8.68 -15.10 5.92
N MET A 94 -8.80 -13.88 6.44
CA MET A 94 -9.03 -12.66 5.64
C MET A 94 -7.79 -12.16 4.88
N GLY A 95 -6.63 -12.76 5.09
CA GLY A 95 -5.41 -12.41 4.34
C GLY A 95 -4.40 -11.56 5.09
N ALA A 96 -4.41 -11.61 6.43
CA ALA A 96 -3.35 -11.01 7.23
C ALA A 96 -1.97 -11.62 6.90
N LEU A 97 -0.92 -10.85 7.11
CA LEU A 97 0.43 -11.27 6.77
C LEU A 97 1.02 -12.07 7.93
N ARG A 98 1.55 -13.26 7.64
CA ARG A 98 2.19 -14.15 8.61
C ARG A 98 3.33 -14.91 7.94
N ARG A 99 4.45 -15.11 8.65
CA ARG A 99 5.64 -15.77 8.11
C ARG A 99 5.33 -17.11 7.45
N SER A 100 4.77 -18.07 8.18
CA SER A 100 4.49 -19.43 7.68
C SER A 100 3.60 -19.43 6.42
N LEU A 101 2.55 -18.62 6.41
CA LEU A 101 1.63 -18.53 5.27
C LEU A 101 2.28 -17.94 4.02
N LEU A 102 3.20 -16.98 4.19
CA LEU A 102 3.91 -16.37 3.07
C LEU A 102 5.07 -17.24 2.57
N THR A 103 5.88 -17.81 3.47
CA THR A 103 7.12 -18.52 3.11
C THR A 103 6.90 -20.01 2.83
N GLU A 104 6.09 -20.69 3.63
CA GLU A 104 5.88 -22.15 3.52
C GLU A 104 4.70 -22.49 2.61
N HIS A 105 3.63 -21.69 2.68
CA HIS A 105 2.42 -21.89 1.85
C HIS A 105 2.38 -21.00 0.60
N HIS A 106 3.39 -20.17 0.38
CA HIS A 106 3.55 -19.30 -0.80
C HIS A 106 2.32 -18.42 -1.11
N GLN A 107 1.58 -17.98 -0.08
CA GLN A 107 0.34 -17.20 -0.24
C GLN A 107 0.62 -15.70 -0.46
N THR A 108 1.15 -15.34 -1.63
CA THR A 108 1.56 -13.96 -1.95
C THR A 108 0.44 -12.97 -2.14
N TRP A 109 -0.77 -13.44 -2.43
CA TRP A 109 -1.96 -12.60 -2.48
C TRP A 109 -2.17 -11.83 -1.17
N ARG A 110 -1.64 -12.33 -0.04
CA ARG A 110 -1.64 -11.67 1.27
C ARG A 110 -0.96 -10.31 1.26
N LEU A 111 0.03 -10.09 0.40
CA LEU A 111 0.69 -8.78 0.26
C LEU A 111 -0.26 -7.72 -0.30
N PHE A 112 -1.30 -8.13 -1.02
CA PHE A 112 -2.31 -7.23 -1.58
C PHE A 112 -3.51 -7.05 -0.65
N THR A 113 -3.85 -8.04 0.18
CA THR A 113 -4.97 -7.92 1.14
C THR A 113 -4.56 -7.27 2.45
N PHE A 114 -3.34 -7.54 2.92
CA PHE A 114 -2.76 -6.99 4.15
C PHE A 114 -2.92 -5.48 4.34
N PRO A 115 -2.75 -4.63 3.30
CA PRO A 115 -2.92 -3.18 3.43
C PRO A 115 -4.37 -2.71 3.60
N PHE A 116 -5.37 -3.57 3.45
CA PHE A 116 -6.78 -3.19 3.63
C PHE A 116 -7.37 -3.71 4.95
N LEU A 117 -6.65 -4.59 5.63
CA LEU A 117 -7.09 -5.20 6.88
C LEU A 117 -6.80 -4.30 8.07
N HIS A 118 -7.67 -4.39 9.07
CA HIS A 118 -7.56 -3.66 10.32
C HIS A 118 -7.66 -4.64 11.49
N ALA A 119 -6.87 -4.37 12.53
CA ALA A 119 -6.74 -5.27 13.69
C ALA A 119 -7.95 -5.19 14.63
N GLY A 120 -8.69 -4.09 14.59
CA GLY A 120 -9.87 -3.85 15.41
C GLY A 120 -10.47 -2.47 15.17
N LEU A 121 -11.57 -2.17 15.86
CA LEU A 121 -12.33 -0.94 15.70
C LEU A 121 -11.50 0.31 16.02
N PHE A 122 -10.72 0.31 17.11
CA PHE A 122 -9.89 1.46 17.46
C PHE A 122 -8.82 1.74 16.40
N HIS A 123 -8.24 0.69 15.82
CA HIS A 123 -7.27 0.83 14.75
C HIS A 123 -7.90 1.40 13.48
N LEU A 124 -9.07 0.88 13.08
CA LEU A 124 -9.82 1.42 11.95
C LEU A 124 -10.14 2.91 12.14
N LEU A 125 -10.73 3.28 13.29
CA LEU A 125 -11.16 4.66 13.52
C LEU A 125 -10.00 5.64 13.49
N LEU A 126 -8.87 5.32 14.13
CA LEU A 126 -7.72 6.22 14.15
C LEU A 126 -7.08 6.34 12.76
N ASN A 127 -6.95 5.22 12.02
CA ASN A 127 -6.41 5.22 10.67
C ASN A 127 -7.29 6.04 9.73
N LEU A 128 -8.61 5.79 9.71
CA LEU A 128 -9.55 6.52 8.86
C LEU A 128 -9.59 8.02 9.16
N CYS A 129 -9.66 8.41 10.44
CA CYS A 129 -9.61 9.82 10.82
C CYS A 129 -8.33 10.49 10.29
N SER A 130 -7.20 9.80 10.40
CA SER A 130 -5.90 10.29 9.94
C SER A 130 -5.81 10.37 8.41
N VAL A 131 -6.30 9.34 7.70
CA VAL A 131 -6.35 9.27 6.24
C VAL A 131 -7.27 10.35 5.68
N ILE A 132 -8.43 10.58 6.29
CA ILE A 132 -9.34 11.65 5.88
C ILE A 132 -8.69 13.01 6.12
N TYR A 133 -8.11 13.24 7.31
CA TYR A 133 -7.48 14.51 7.66
C TYR A 133 -6.33 14.89 6.72
N VAL A 134 -5.37 13.97 6.51
CA VAL A 134 -4.19 14.22 5.67
C VAL A 134 -4.53 14.06 4.18
N GLY A 135 -5.26 13.02 3.82
CA GLY A 135 -5.58 12.65 2.45
C GLY A 135 -6.44 13.70 1.76
N VAL A 136 -7.53 14.17 2.38
CA VAL A 136 -8.40 15.20 1.78
C VAL A 136 -7.62 16.48 1.52
N ARG A 137 -6.71 16.85 2.45
CA ARG A 137 -5.84 18.02 2.28
C ARG A 137 -4.92 17.87 1.06
N LEU A 138 -4.20 16.76 0.97
CA LEU A 138 -3.29 16.49 -0.14
C LEU A 138 -4.06 16.33 -1.47
N GLU A 139 -5.23 15.71 -1.45
CA GLU A 139 -6.07 15.50 -2.63
C GLU A 139 -6.59 16.83 -3.19
N HIS A 140 -7.01 17.74 -2.31
CA HIS A 140 -7.41 19.08 -2.70
C HIS A 140 -6.27 19.85 -3.37
N ASP A 141 -5.07 19.81 -2.77
CA ASP A 141 -3.93 20.61 -3.20
C ASP A 141 -3.27 20.06 -4.49
N PHE A 142 -3.23 18.73 -4.65
CA PHE A 142 -2.49 18.07 -5.74
C PHE A 142 -3.33 17.26 -6.72
N GLY A 143 -4.58 16.99 -6.37
CA GLY A 143 -5.57 16.28 -7.18
C GLY A 143 -5.69 14.78 -6.87
N PRO A 144 -6.88 14.19 -7.15
CA PRO A 144 -7.27 12.81 -6.84
C PRO A 144 -6.26 11.76 -7.32
N ILE A 145 -5.92 11.79 -8.61
CA ILE A 145 -5.17 10.70 -9.25
C ILE A 145 -3.76 10.57 -8.66
N ARG A 146 -3.08 11.69 -8.40
CA ARG A 146 -1.72 11.68 -7.86
C ARG A 146 -1.68 11.12 -6.46
N ILE A 147 -2.61 11.56 -5.61
CA ILE A 147 -2.72 11.07 -4.24
C ILE A 147 -3.15 9.61 -4.21
N GLY A 148 -4.04 9.18 -5.12
CA GLY A 148 -4.41 7.78 -5.23
C GLY A 148 -3.25 6.85 -5.61
N ILE A 149 -2.43 7.26 -6.57
CA ILE A 149 -1.23 6.49 -6.97
C ILE A 149 -0.24 6.42 -5.79
N ILE A 150 0.02 7.53 -5.12
CA ILE A 150 0.93 7.57 -3.96
C ILE A 150 0.41 6.66 -2.85
N TYR A 151 -0.88 6.77 -2.51
CA TYR A 151 -1.52 5.95 -1.47
C TYR A 151 -1.37 4.46 -1.79
N ALA A 152 -1.74 4.03 -3.00
CA ALA A 152 -1.70 2.62 -3.39
C ALA A 152 -0.27 2.06 -3.48
N LEU A 153 0.67 2.81 -4.06
CA LEU A 153 2.07 2.37 -4.16
C LEU A 153 2.75 2.33 -2.79
N SER A 154 2.49 3.30 -1.92
CA SER A 154 3.03 3.29 -0.57
C SER A 154 2.46 2.17 0.28
N ALA A 155 1.17 1.86 0.15
CA ALA A 155 0.56 0.69 0.78
C ALA A 155 1.27 -0.61 0.37
N PHE A 156 1.53 -0.77 -0.94
CA PHE A 156 2.20 -1.94 -1.47
C PHE A 156 3.66 -2.05 -1.03
N VAL A 157 4.45 -0.96 -1.17
CA VAL A 157 5.85 -0.96 -0.71
C VAL A 157 5.93 -1.15 0.81
N GLY A 158 4.98 -0.63 1.58
CA GLY A 158 4.82 -0.93 3.00
C GLY A 158 4.65 -2.43 3.25
N ALA A 159 3.75 -3.09 2.54
CA ALA A 159 3.57 -4.55 2.65
C ALA A 159 4.84 -5.34 2.31
N LEU A 160 5.60 -4.89 1.29
CA LEU A 160 6.88 -5.49 0.95
C LEU A 160 7.90 -5.36 2.09
N VAL A 161 8.02 -4.18 2.69
CA VAL A 161 8.92 -3.96 3.83
C VAL A 161 8.49 -4.79 5.04
N ALA A 162 7.19 -4.85 5.34
CA ALA A 162 6.65 -5.69 6.40
C ALA A 162 6.97 -7.19 6.18
N SER A 163 6.96 -7.64 4.92
CA SER A 163 7.27 -9.03 4.57
C SER A 163 8.72 -9.46 4.89
N LEU A 164 9.64 -8.51 5.05
CA LEU A 164 11.02 -8.80 5.47
C LEU A 164 11.15 -9.05 6.97
N PHE A 165 10.26 -8.45 7.77
CA PHE A 165 10.33 -8.48 9.23
C PHE A 165 9.21 -9.31 9.87
N LEU A 166 8.73 -10.32 9.14
CA LEU A 166 7.57 -11.12 9.54
C LEU A 166 7.75 -11.84 10.87
N GLN A 167 6.66 -11.88 11.61
CA GLN A 167 6.51 -12.64 12.84
C GLN A 167 5.60 -13.87 12.61
N ASN A 168 5.52 -14.75 13.62
CA ASN A 168 4.63 -15.91 13.60
C ASN A 168 3.18 -15.59 14.06
N THR A 169 2.90 -14.32 14.30
CA THR A 169 1.56 -13.77 14.56
C THR A 169 1.05 -13.09 13.29
N PRO A 170 -0.27 -13.06 13.03
CA PRO A 170 -0.81 -12.31 11.91
C PRO A 170 -0.61 -10.84 12.17
N ALA A 171 -0.30 -10.12 11.11
CA ALA A 171 -0.16 -8.69 11.14
C ALA A 171 -1.03 -8.07 10.04
N VAL A 172 -1.46 -6.83 10.25
CA VAL A 172 -2.18 -6.01 9.27
C VAL A 172 -1.47 -4.66 9.13
N GLY A 173 -1.59 -4.01 7.97
CA GLY A 173 -0.76 -2.84 7.66
C GLY A 173 -1.44 -1.76 6.85
N ALA A 174 -2.74 -1.51 7.09
CA ALA A 174 -3.44 -0.37 6.49
C ALA A 174 -2.76 0.98 6.75
N SER A 175 -2.07 1.10 7.90
CA SER A 175 -1.22 2.24 8.23
C SER A 175 -0.16 2.55 7.17
N GLY A 176 0.36 1.57 6.41
CA GLY A 176 1.37 1.80 5.38
C GLY A 176 0.95 2.88 4.36
N ALA A 177 -0.34 2.90 3.97
CA ALA A 177 -0.88 3.90 3.05
C ALA A 177 -0.94 5.29 3.69
N LEU A 178 -1.41 5.38 4.94
CA LEU A 178 -1.43 6.62 5.74
C LEU A 178 -0.01 7.21 5.88
N TYR A 179 0.97 6.38 6.24
CA TYR A 179 2.35 6.85 6.37
C TYR A 179 2.94 7.28 5.02
N GLY A 180 2.50 6.67 3.91
CA GLY A 180 2.74 7.17 2.56
C GLY A 180 2.28 8.62 2.37
N LEU A 181 1.05 8.93 2.80
CA LEU A 181 0.53 10.30 2.77
C LEU A 181 1.32 11.25 3.70
N LEU A 182 1.72 10.79 4.89
CA LEU A 182 2.56 11.59 5.81
C LEU A 182 3.95 11.86 5.23
N GLY A 183 4.60 10.88 4.61
CA GLY A 183 5.88 11.06 3.93
C GLY A 183 5.77 12.02 2.74
N THR A 184 4.64 11.96 2.04
CA THR A 184 4.29 12.87 0.95
C THR A 184 4.13 14.31 1.44
N LEU A 185 3.42 14.50 2.56
CA LEU A 185 3.28 15.79 3.23
C LEU A 185 4.64 16.33 3.72
N LEU A 186 5.51 15.46 4.25
CA LEU A 186 6.87 15.86 4.61
C LEU A 186 7.67 16.30 3.39
N SER A 187 7.61 15.56 2.28
CA SER A 187 8.27 15.92 1.02
C SER A 187 7.81 17.29 0.52
N GLU A 188 6.51 17.55 0.52
CA GLU A 188 5.97 18.87 0.20
C GLU A 188 6.58 19.96 1.08
N LEU A 189 6.59 19.74 2.40
CA LEU A 189 7.06 20.73 3.36
C LEU A 189 8.55 21.03 3.18
N VAL A 190 9.38 20.01 2.96
CA VAL A 190 10.83 20.15 2.73
C VAL A 190 11.09 20.95 1.45
N TRP A 191 10.38 20.64 0.35
CA TRP A 191 10.67 21.25 -0.96
C TRP A 191 9.98 22.59 -1.21
N ASN A 192 8.90 22.89 -0.48
CA ASN A 192 8.16 24.14 -0.56
C ASN A 192 8.22 24.95 0.75
N TRP A 193 9.22 24.70 1.61
CA TRP A 193 9.41 25.34 2.92
C TRP A 193 9.28 26.87 2.92
N LYS A 194 9.69 27.53 1.83
CA LYS A 194 9.68 28.99 1.70
C LYS A 194 8.30 29.60 1.45
N PHE A 195 7.32 28.81 0.99
CA PHE A 195 5.99 29.29 0.61
C PHE A 195 4.90 29.00 1.66
N HIS A 196 5.23 28.24 2.71
CA HIS A 196 4.29 27.97 3.79
C HIS A 196 4.27 29.10 4.83
N THR A 197 3.10 29.70 5.05
CA THR A 197 2.88 30.76 6.04
C THR A 197 2.75 30.20 7.47
N ASN A 198 2.12 29.04 7.65
CA ASN A 198 1.88 28.42 8.97
C ASN A 198 2.65 27.10 9.16
N LYS A 199 3.99 27.16 9.10
CA LYS A 199 4.88 25.98 9.13
C LYS A 199 4.76 25.16 10.41
N ILE A 200 4.64 25.83 11.56
CA ILE A 200 4.59 25.20 12.87
C ILE A 200 3.33 24.32 12.98
N SER A 201 2.17 24.80 12.53
CA SER A 201 0.93 24.03 12.54
C SER A 201 1.01 22.80 11.63
N ALA A 202 1.58 22.93 10.43
CA ALA A 202 1.76 21.80 9.52
C ALA A 202 2.67 20.71 10.13
N ILE A 203 3.84 21.10 10.66
CA ILE A 203 4.77 20.17 11.33
C ILE A 203 4.13 19.54 12.56
N ALA A 204 3.48 20.34 13.40
CA ALA A 204 2.82 19.85 14.60
C ALA A 204 1.74 18.82 14.24
N SER A 205 0.92 19.08 13.20
CA SER A 205 -0.09 18.13 12.74
C SER A 205 0.52 16.85 12.17
N LEU A 206 1.61 16.95 11.41
CA LEU A 206 2.34 15.80 10.88
C LEU A 206 2.90 14.94 12.01
N VAL A 207 3.59 15.55 12.98
CA VAL A 207 4.19 14.86 14.12
C VAL A 207 3.09 14.26 15.00
N PHE A 208 2.00 14.97 15.25
CA PHE A 208 0.88 14.47 16.04
C PHE A 208 0.27 13.22 15.41
N VAL A 209 -0.13 13.28 14.13
CA VAL A 209 -0.72 12.12 13.43
C VAL A 209 0.28 10.97 13.34
N PHE A 210 1.56 11.26 13.06
CA PHE A 210 2.62 10.26 13.03
C PHE A 210 2.76 9.53 14.37
N VAL A 211 2.88 10.27 15.48
CA VAL A 211 3.12 9.69 16.81
C VAL A 211 1.90 8.92 17.29
N CYS A 212 0.69 9.47 17.14
CA CYS A 212 -0.54 8.80 17.58
C CYS A 212 -0.73 7.44 16.88
N ASN A 213 -0.55 7.39 15.56
CA ASN A 213 -0.66 6.12 14.82
C ASN A 213 0.51 5.18 15.09
N PHE A 214 1.71 5.71 15.35
CA PHE A 214 2.89 4.87 15.63
C PHE A 214 2.76 4.17 16.98
N ILE A 215 2.22 4.88 17.98
CA ILE A 215 1.92 4.34 19.30
C ILE A 215 0.90 3.19 19.19
N LEU A 216 -0.13 3.37 18.36
CA LEU A 216 -1.10 2.32 18.08
C LEU A 216 -0.44 1.06 17.48
N GLY A 217 0.64 1.23 16.71
CA GLY A 217 1.43 0.13 16.15
C GLY A 217 2.20 -0.72 17.17
N PHE A 218 2.23 -0.37 18.45
CA PHE A 218 2.72 -1.25 19.52
C PHE A 218 1.65 -2.22 20.04
N LEU A 219 0.38 -2.04 19.64
CA LEU A 219 -0.70 -2.96 19.98
C LEU A 219 -0.65 -4.21 19.09
N PRO A 220 -1.19 -5.35 19.55
CA PRO A 220 -1.10 -6.60 18.81
C PRO A 220 -1.72 -6.49 17.42
N TYR A 221 -1.14 -7.25 16.49
CA TYR A 221 -1.54 -7.37 15.09
C TYR A 221 -1.29 -6.14 14.20
N VAL A 222 -0.92 -4.97 14.74
CA VAL A 222 -0.63 -3.77 13.93
C VAL A 222 0.85 -3.74 13.54
N ASP A 223 1.15 -3.64 12.25
CA ASP A 223 2.53 -3.66 11.75
C ASP A 223 3.14 -2.27 11.55
N ASN A 224 4.22 -1.97 12.27
CA ASN A 224 4.95 -0.72 12.13
C ASN A 224 6.01 -0.74 11.00
N PHE A 225 6.44 -1.91 10.52
CA PHE A 225 7.37 -1.99 9.39
C PHE A 225 6.70 -1.53 8.09
N ALA A 226 5.42 -1.84 7.91
CA ALA A 226 4.58 -1.32 6.85
C ALA A 226 4.51 0.20 6.88
N SER A 227 4.33 0.79 8.08
CA SER A 227 4.35 2.24 8.29
C SER A 227 5.68 2.86 7.85
N ILE A 228 6.81 2.26 8.21
CA ILE A 228 8.16 2.75 7.82
C ILE A 228 8.34 2.69 6.30
N GLY A 229 8.03 1.55 5.67
CA GLY A 229 8.14 1.39 4.22
C GLY A 229 7.20 2.34 3.45
N GLY A 230 5.98 2.51 3.96
CA GLY A 230 5.02 3.48 3.47
C GLY A 230 5.54 4.91 3.54
N PHE A 231 6.11 5.31 4.68
CA PHE A 231 6.65 6.66 4.87
C PHE A 231 7.79 6.99 3.89
N ILE A 232 8.77 6.07 3.77
CA ILE A 232 9.92 6.25 2.88
C ILE A 232 9.45 6.33 1.43
N SER A 233 8.59 5.40 1.00
CA SER A 233 8.05 5.39 -0.36
C SER A 233 7.24 6.66 -0.66
N GLY A 234 6.40 7.09 0.27
CA GLY A 234 5.60 8.31 0.13
C GLY A 234 6.46 9.57 0.02
N PHE A 235 7.53 9.67 0.81
CA PHE A 235 8.48 10.78 0.70
C PHE A 235 9.16 10.83 -0.69
N LEU A 236 9.59 9.67 -1.20
CA LEU A 236 10.20 9.56 -2.53
C LEU A 236 9.18 9.89 -3.63
N LEU A 237 7.99 9.29 -3.61
CA LEU A 237 6.93 9.52 -4.61
C LEU A 237 6.40 10.95 -4.58
N GLY A 238 6.24 11.54 -3.38
CA GLY A 238 5.91 12.94 -3.21
C GLY A 238 6.94 13.86 -3.87
N SER A 239 8.23 13.53 -3.72
CA SER A 239 9.33 14.28 -4.33
C SER A 239 9.31 14.19 -5.87
N VAL A 240 8.72 13.13 -6.42
CA VAL A 240 8.53 12.93 -7.86
C VAL A 240 7.30 13.67 -8.39
N PHE A 241 6.13 13.41 -7.80
CA PHE A 241 4.84 13.84 -8.35
C PHE A 241 4.46 15.27 -7.97
N LEU A 242 4.87 15.75 -6.78
CA LEU A 242 4.39 17.01 -6.21
C LEU A 242 5.27 18.21 -6.53
N LEU A 243 6.49 17.98 -7.02
CA LEU A 243 7.38 19.07 -7.46
C LEU A 243 6.92 19.79 -8.74
N SER A 244 5.69 19.55 -9.21
CA SER A 244 5.13 20.13 -10.44
C SER A 244 5.12 21.66 -10.40
N PRO A 245 5.54 22.34 -11.48
CA PRO A 245 5.69 23.79 -11.49
C PRO A 245 4.33 24.48 -11.65
N GLN A 246 3.65 24.78 -10.54
CA GLN A 246 2.59 25.79 -10.53
C GLN A 246 3.22 27.14 -10.19
N LEU A 247 4.07 27.66 -11.09
CA LEU A 247 4.55 29.04 -10.99
C LEU A 247 3.71 29.87 -11.94
N GLN A 248 2.82 30.68 -11.35
CA GLN A 248 2.16 31.79 -12.04
C GLN A 248 3.23 32.59 -12.80
N THR A 249 3.03 32.68 -14.11
CA THR A 249 3.89 33.48 -14.98
C THR A 249 3.51 34.93 -14.74
N VAL A 250 4.12 35.57 -13.75
CA VAL A 250 4.11 37.03 -13.69
C VAL A 250 5.07 37.48 -14.79
N ALA A 251 4.50 37.99 -15.89
CA ALA A 251 5.26 38.62 -16.95
C ALA A 251 5.99 39.84 -16.36
N PRO A 252 7.32 39.98 -16.51
CA PRO A 252 8.00 41.18 -16.08
C PRO A 252 7.53 42.34 -16.97
N ASN A 253 7.00 43.40 -16.36
CA ASN A 253 6.65 44.63 -17.07
C ASN A 253 7.92 45.25 -17.66
N LYS A 254 7.84 45.61 -18.95
CA LYS A 254 8.89 46.29 -19.70
C LYS A 254 9.10 47.69 -19.12
N GLY A 255 10.30 47.95 -18.63
CA GLY A 255 10.79 49.29 -18.27
C GLY A 255 12.31 49.23 -18.16
N ASP A 256 12.99 50.00 -18.99
CA ASP A 256 14.42 49.91 -19.30
C ASP A 256 15.35 50.16 -18.10
N LEU A 257 15.99 49.09 -17.62
CA LEU A 257 17.29 49.02 -16.88
C LEU A 257 17.67 47.55 -16.52
N VAL A 258 17.14 46.59 -17.28
CA VAL A 258 16.68 45.30 -16.75
C VAL A 258 17.58 44.09 -17.09
N ASP A 259 18.63 44.26 -17.90
CA ASP A 259 19.35 43.10 -18.47
C ASP A 259 20.18 42.30 -17.44
N TYR A 260 20.90 42.96 -16.52
CA TYR A 260 21.72 42.26 -15.52
C TYR A 260 20.87 41.53 -14.45
N GLY A 261 19.77 42.16 -14.03
CA GLY A 261 18.81 41.57 -13.09
C GLY A 261 18.04 40.39 -13.71
N VAL A 262 17.67 40.48 -14.98
CA VAL A 262 16.97 39.42 -15.70
C VAL A 262 17.87 38.22 -15.96
N LYS A 263 19.14 38.41 -16.34
CA LYS A 263 20.06 37.29 -16.53
C LYS A 263 20.29 36.51 -15.23
N SER A 264 20.42 37.21 -14.10
CA SER A 264 20.54 36.59 -12.77
C SER A 264 19.24 35.88 -12.34
N TYR A 265 18.08 36.51 -12.56
CA TYR A 265 16.77 35.92 -12.29
C TYR A 265 16.49 34.66 -13.14
N ILE A 266 16.79 34.70 -14.44
CA ILE A 266 16.65 33.56 -15.36
C ILE A 266 17.61 32.45 -14.93
N LYS A 267 18.88 32.78 -14.62
CA LYS A 267 19.87 31.79 -14.13
C LYS A 267 19.41 31.14 -12.83
N PHE A 268 18.85 31.92 -11.89
CA PHE A 268 18.28 31.40 -10.64
C PHE A 268 17.07 30.49 -10.89
N LYS A 269 16.13 30.90 -11.75
CA LYS A 269 14.95 30.12 -12.11
C LYS A 269 15.30 28.83 -12.86
N LEU A 270 16.29 28.89 -13.75
CA LEU A 270 16.81 27.74 -14.48
C LEU A 270 17.52 26.77 -13.53
N LYS A 271 18.37 27.28 -12.62
CA LYS A 271 19.01 26.48 -11.56
C LYS A 271 17.96 25.79 -10.69
N GLN A 272 16.94 26.52 -10.25
CA GLN A 272 15.84 25.96 -9.46
C GLN A 272 15.06 24.88 -10.22
N LYS A 273 14.83 25.06 -11.53
CA LYS A 273 14.16 24.06 -12.38
C LYS A 273 15.02 22.82 -12.59
N LEU A 274 16.34 23.01 -12.74
CA LEU A 274 17.31 21.93 -12.88
C LEU A 274 17.42 21.11 -11.59
N ASP A 275 17.60 21.77 -10.43
CA ASP A 275 17.70 21.12 -9.12
C ASP A 275 16.45 20.26 -8.83
N ARG A 276 15.25 20.78 -9.15
CA ARG A 276 13.99 20.03 -9.04
C ARG A 276 13.94 18.81 -9.97
N SER A 277 14.46 18.92 -11.19
CA SER A 277 14.46 17.82 -12.17
C SER A 277 15.44 16.72 -11.75
N VAL A 278 16.63 17.09 -11.28
CA VAL A 278 17.63 16.17 -10.71
C VAL A 278 17.04 15.45 -9.50
N LEU A 279 16.41 16.17 -8.58
CA LEU A 279 15.80 15.57 -7.38
C LEU A 279 14.71 14.55 -7.74
N ARG A 280 13.87 14.82 -8.75
CA ARG A 280 12.89 13.85 -9.23
C ARG A 280 13.53 12.59 -9.80
N ILE A 281 14.56 12.74 -10.63
CA ILE A 281 15.26 11.60 -11.23
C ILE A 281 15.91 10.76 -10.13
N VAL A 282 16.61 11.38 -9.18
CA VAL A 282 17.22 10.69 -8.04
C VAL A 282 16.16 9.99 -7.20
N SER A 283 15.03 10.64 -6.90
CA SER A 283 13.94 10.05 -6.12
C SER A 283 13.28 8.87 -6.84
N LEU A 284 13.12 8.95 -8.17
CA LEU A 284 12.62 7.85 -9.01
C LEU A 284 13.59 6.66 -9.01
N ILE A 285 14.89 6.91 -9.13
CA ILE A 285 15.91 5.86 -9.08
C ILE A 285 15.89 5.19 -7.71
N LEU A 286 15.90 5.97 -6.62
CA LEU A 286 15.85 5.44 -5.25
C LEU A 286 14.56 4.64 -4.99
N PHE A 287 13.41 5.13 -5.46
CA PHE A 287 12.15 4.40 -5.34
C PHE A 287 12.18 3.09 -6.14
N SER A 288 12.72 3.11 -7.35
CA SER A 288 12.85 1.91 -8.19
C SER A 288 13.80 0.89 -7.55
N LEU A 289 14.94 1.35 -7.02
CA LEU A 289 15.88 0.50 -6.29
C LEU A 289 15.25 -0.10 -5.03
N LEU A 290 14.49 0.69 -4.28
CA LEU A 290 13.73 0.20 -3.13
C LEU A 290 12.76 -0.90 -3.57
N TYR A 291 11.93 -0.63 -4.58
CA TYR A 291 10.97 -1.59 -5.12
C TYR A 291 11.64 -2.91 -5.57
N PHE A 292 12.67 -2.83 -6.43
CA PHE A 292 13.36 -4.01 -6.96
C PHE A 292 14.16 -4.78 -5.91
N SER A 293 14.73 -4.09 -4.92
CA SER A 293 15.43 -4.73 -3.79
C SER A 293 14.48 -5.60 -2.97
N MET A 294 13.24 -5.13 -2.77
CA MET A 294 12.21 -5.87 -2.04
C MET A 294 11.58 -7.00 -2.88
N GLU A 295 11.49 -6.82 -4.20
CA GLU A 295 11.06 -7.88 -5.13
C GLU A 295 12.08 -9.02 -5.20
N SER A 296 13.38 -8.70 -5.15
CA SER A 296 14.48 -9.68 -5.22
C SER A 296 14.59 -10.55 -3.96
N THR A 297 14.22 -10.01 -2.79
CA THR A 297 14.09 -10.76 -1.53
C THR A 297 12.79 -11.57 -1.47
N SER A 298 11.84 -11.26 -2.35
CA SER A 298 10.54 -11.93 -2.50
C SER A 298 10.48 -12.70 -3.82
N THR A 299 11.30 -13.73 -3.99
CA THR A 299 11.18 -14.71 -5.11
C THR A 299 9.79 -15.34 -5.24
N VAL A 300 8.90 -15.08 -4.28
CA VAL A 300 7.48 -15.44 -4.30
C VAL A 300 6.62 -14.48 -5.15
N ILE A 301 6.97 -13.20 -5.30
CA ILE A 301 6.19 -12.21 -6.08
C ILE A 301 6.31 -12.46 -7.58
N ALA A 302 7.49 -12.88 -8.06
CA ALA A 302 7.66 -13.29 -9.45
C ALA A 302 6.71 -14.45 -9.82
N HIS A 303 6.49 -15.40 -8.91
CA HIS A 303 5.50 -16.47 -9.10
C HIS A 303 4.05 -15.99 -8.99
N GLY A 304 3.75 -15.05 -8.08
CA GLY A 304 2.40 -14.48 -7.90
C GLY A 304 1.93 -13.60 -9.06
N VAL A 305 2.80 -12.70 -9.53
CA VAL A 305 2.53 -11.86 -10.71
C VAL A 305 2.45 -12.73 -11.96
N HIS A 306 3.31 -13.75 -12.09
CA HIS A 306 3.24 -14.74 -13.17
C HIS A 306 1.95 -15.56 -13.10
N MET A 307 1.45 -15.94 -11.92
CA MET A 307 0.15 -16.64 -11.78
C MET A 307 -1.04 -15.74 -12.08
N LEU A 308 -0.99 -14.46 -11.71
CA LEU A 308 -2.06 -13.50 -12.03
C LEU A 308 -2.09 -13.17 -13.52
N THR A 309 -0.93 -12.98 -14.16
CA THR A 309 -0.86 -12.83 -15.62
C THR A 309 -1.24 -14.11 -16.34
N VAL A 310 -0.86 -15.31 -15.86
CA VAL A 310 -1.28 -16.60 -16.43
C VAL A 310 -2.80 -16.79 -16.31
N SER A 311 -3.41 -16.43 -15.18
CA SER A 311 -4.86 -16.51 -14.98
C SER A 311 -5.63 -15.53 -15.88
N LEU A 312 -5.09 -14.31 -16.08
CA LEU A 312 -5.63 -13.34 -17.04
C LEU A 312 -5.37 -13.75 -18.51
N LEU A 313 -4.27 -14.46 -18.78
CA LEU A 313 -3.91 -15.00 -20.11
C LEU A 313 -4.72 -16.25 -20.50
N GLN A 314 -5.22 -17.01 -19.53
CA GLN A 314 -6.17 -18.11 -19.77
C GLN A 314 -7.58 -17.59 -20.13
N ALA A 315 -7.88 -16.32 -19.82
CA ALA A 315 -9.13 -15.66 -20.23
C ALA A 315 -9.06 -15.01 -21.63
N GLY A 316 -7.90 -15.02 -22.31
CA GLY A 316 -7.69 -14.36 -23.61
C GLY A 316 -7.63 -15.31 -24.80
N THR A 317 -8.13 -14.86 -25.97
CA THR A 317 -8.17 -15.66 -27.21
C THR A 317 -6.78 -16.09 -27.72
N ALA A 318 -6.68 -17.25 -28.39
CA ALA A 318 -5.44 -17.90 -28.83
C ALA A 318 -4.50 -17.04 -29.72
N LYS A 319 -5.04 -16.00 -30.37
CA LYS A 319 -4.27 -15.08 -31.23
C LYS A 319 -3.37 -14.14 -30.42
N THR A 320 -3.80 -13.78 -29.20
CA THR A 320 -3.07 -12.89 -28.27
C THR A 320 -1.91 -13.62 -27.59
N GLN A 321 -2.09 -14.91 -27.27
CA GLN A 321 -1.05 -15.76 -26.65
C GLN A 321 0.20 -15.92 -27.52
N LYS A 322 0.05 -16.14 -28.84
CA LYS A 322 1.19 -16.34 -29.77
C LYS A 322 2.06 -15.10 -29.98
N SER A 323 1.51 -13.90 -29.81
CA SER A 323 2.27 -12.65 -29.95
C SER A 323 3.07 -12.33 -28.68
N LEU A 324 2.50 -12.65 -27.51
CA LEU A 324 3.14 -12.44 -26.21
C LEU A 324 4.24 -13.47 -25.91
N VAL A 325 4.09 -14.73 -26.32
CA VAL A 325 5.18 -15.72 -26.19
C VAL A 325 6.43 -15.27 -26.94
N ARG A 326 6.29 -14.68 -28.12
CA ARG A 326 7.42 -14.11 -28.88
C ARG A 326 8.07 -12.93 -28.15
N TYR A 327 7.27 -12.06 -27.53
CA TYR A 327 7.77 -10.93 -26.75
C TYR A 327 8.55 -11.38 -25.50
N TYR A 328 8.01 -12.32 -24.73
CA TYR A 328 8.68 -12.84 -23.52
C TYR A 328 9.93 -13.67 -23.82
N THR A 329 9.93 -14.45 -24.92
CA THR A 329 11.12 -15.20 -25.35
C THR A 329 12.25 -14.24 -25.76
N SER A 330 11.91 -13.10 -26.38
CA SER A 330 12.89 -12.06 -26.72
C SER A 330 13.42 -11.30 -25.49
N LEU A 331 12.57 -11.10 -24.47
CA LEU A 331 12.96 -10.42 -23.23
C LEU A 331 13.88 -11.30 -22.37
N LEU A 332 13.62 -12.60 -22.30
CA LEU A 332 14.45 -13.59 -21.59
C LEU A 332 15.85 -13.76 -22.22
N LEU A 333 15.97 -13.58 -23.54
CA LEU A 333 17.26 -13.62 -24.25
C LEU A 333 18.12 -12.36 -24.03
N SER A 334 17.59 -11.31 -23.38
CA SER A 334 18.31 -10.05 -23.12
C SER A 334 19.07 -10.02 -21.78
N PHE A 335 19.01 -11.09 -20.97
CA PHE A 335 19.69 -11.20 -19.67
C PHE A 335 20.86 -12.20 -19.74
N PRO A 336 22.13 -11.75 -19.90
CA PRO A 336 23.28 -12.63 -20.15
C PRO A 336 23.80 -13.40 -18.92
N LYS A 337 23.07 -13.44 -17.81
CA LYS A 337 23.50 -14.10 -16.55
C LYS A 337 22.56 -15.19 -16.02
N LEU A 338 21.63 -15.70 -16.83
CA LEU A 338 20.91 -16.93 -16.52
C LEU A 338 21.70 -18.13 -17.07
N LYS A 339 22.68 -18.62 -16.30
CA LYS A 339 23.31 -19.92 -16.55
C LYS A 339 22.39 -21.00 -15.98
N ILE A 340 21.35 -21.36 -16.73
CA ILE A 340 20.51 -22.51 -16.42
C ILE A 340 21.36 -23.77 -16.70
N PRO A 341 21.54 -24.70 -15.74
CA PRO A 341 22.21 -25.95 -16.04
C PRO A 341 21.41 -26.71 -17.10
N ASN A 342 22.09 -26.99 -18.21
CA ASN A 342 21.56 -27.64 -19.40
C ASN A 342 21.19 -29.10 -19.06
N LYS A 343 19.99 -29.33 -18.53
CA LYS A 343 19.34 -30.65 -18.57
C LYS A 343 18.18 -30.56 -19.54
N ARG A 344 18.32 -31.32 -20.64
CA ARG A 344 17.31 -31.59 -21.67
C ARG A 344 15.89 -31.50 -21.12
N PHE A 345 15.12 -30.57 -21.67
CA PHE A 345 13.66 -30.65 -21.68
C PHE A 345 13.27 -31.97 -22.34
N THR A 346 13.05 -32.98 -21.52
CA THR A 346 12.35 -34.20 -21.90
C THR A 346 10.95 -34.07 -21.33
N THR A 347 9.98 -34.11 -22.22
CA THR A 347 8.55 -34.06 -21.97
C THR A 347 8.13 -35.30 -21.16
N LYS A 348 8.35 -35.28 -19.84
CA LYS A 348 7.69 -36.18 -18.88
C LYS A 348 7.40 -35.37 -17.62
N MET A 349 6.21 -34.80 -17.62
CA MET A 349 5.61 -34.13 -16.48
C MET A 349 5.18 -35.21 -15.48
N ASN A 350 6.09 -35.66 -14.62
CA ASN A 350 5.72 -36.44 -13.44
C ASN A 350 5.26 -35.45 -12.36
N PHE A 351 3.95 -35.33 -12.23
CA PHE A 351 3.31 -34.71 -11.07
C PHE A 351 3.72 -35.47 -9.81
N LEU A 352 4.52 -34.83 -8.94
CA LEU A 352 4.59 -35.21 -7.52
C LEU A 352 3.34 -34.65 -6.84
N LEU A 353 2.23 -35.39 -6.95
CA LEU A 353 1.07 -35.21 -6.10
C LEU A 353 1.42 -35.64 -4.67
N PRO A 354 0.93 -34.94 -3.63
CA PRO A 354 1.05 -35.41 -2.26
C PRO A 354 0.28 -36.73 -2.11
N LEU A 355 0.96 -37.76 -1.62
CA LEU A 355 0.43 -39.07 -1.27
C LEU A 355 -0.74 -38.91 -0.28
N ARG A 356 -1.98 -38.86 -0.78
CA ARG A 356 -3.21 -38.90 0.03
C ARG A 356 -3.94 -40.21 -0.20
N ILE A 357 -4.41 -40.81 0.89
CA ILE A 357 -5.39 -41.90 0.89
C ILE A 357 -6.78 -41.28 0.91
N ASN A 358 -7.70 -41.79 0.09
CA ASN A 358 -9.05 -41.22 0.00
C ASN A 358 -10.02 -41.80 1.03
N ASN A 359 -10.09 -43.14 1.15
CA ASN A 359 -11.17 -43.79 1.89
C ASN A 359 -10.67 -44.91 2.80
N THR A 360 -10.94 -44.79 4.10
CA THR A 360 -10.89 -45.91 5.07
C THR A 360 -12.31 -46.45 5.23
N MET A 361 -12.66 -47.53 4.52
CA MET A 361 -13.84 -48.30 4.88
C MET A 361 -13.44 -49.31 5.96
N VAL A 362 -13.99 -49.12 7.15
CA VAL A 362 -13.83 -50.03 8.30
C VAL A 362 -15.09 -50.88 8.35
N SER A 363 -14.96 -52.14 7.94
CA SER A 363 -15.92 -53.20 8.32
C SER A 363 -15.27 -54.01 9.44
N ASN A 364 -16.07 -54.59 10.34
CA ASN A 364 -15.72 -55.04 11.70
C ASN A 364 -14.54 -56.05 11.85
N ALA A 365 -13.75 -56.34 10.81
CA ALA A 365 -12.50 -57.09 10.90
C ALA A 365 -11.44 -56.73 9.82
N GLN A 366 -11.66 -55.77 8.91
CA GLN A 366 -10.74 -55.51 7.79
C GLN A 366 -10.62 -54.01 7.45
N LEU A 367 -9.40 -53.57 7.17
CA LEU A 367 -9.05 -52.21 6.74
C LEU A 367 -8.60 -52.23 5.27
N THR A 368 -9.31 -51.52 4.40
CA THR A 368 -8.91 -51.37 2.99
C THR A 368 -8.28 -50.00 2.76
N MET A 369 -7.07 -49.97 2.20
CA MET A 369 -6.35 -48.73 1.84
C MET A 369 -6.20 -48.66 0.32
N THR A 370 -6.58 -47.53 -0.28
CA THR A 370 -6.51 -47.29 -1.73
C THR A 370 -5.72 -46.03 -2.05
N CYS A 371 -4.77 -46.12 -2.97
CA CYS A 371 -3.96 -45.00 -3.44
C CYS A 371 -4.67 -44.18 -4.52
N ILE A 372 -4.67 -42.86 -4.37
CA ILE A 372 -5.29 -41.92 -5.33
C ILE A 372 -4.50 -41.80 -6.63
N GLY A 373 -3.16 -41.87 -6.57
CA GLY A 373 -2.29 -41.60 -7.71
C GLY A 373 -2.29 -42.71 -8.77
N ASN A 374 -2.41 -43.97 -8.35
CA ASN A 374 -2.28 -45.14 -9.22
C ASN A 374 -3.51 -46.09 -9.16
N GLY A 375 -4.43 -45.91 -8.20
CA GLY A 375 -5.61 -46.76 -8.02
C GLY A 375 -5.36 -48.10 -7.30
N ASN A 376 -4.14 -48.40 -6.86
CA ASN A 376 -3.81 -49.64 -6.17
C ASN A 376 -4.45 -49.69 -4.78
N PHE A 377 -4.98 -50.86 -4.40
CA PHE A 377 -5.53 -51.09 -3.07
C PHE A 377 -4.96 -52.33 -2.40
N ARG A 378 -4.90 -52.32 -1.07
CA ARG A 378 -4.62 -53.50 -0.25
C ARG A 378 -5.57 -53.57 0.94
N VAL A 379 -5.96 -54.79 1.28
CA VAL A 379 -6.83 -55.10 2.42
C VAL A 379 -5.98 -55.73 3.52
N PHE A 380 -6.10 -55.19 4.73
CA PHE A 380 -5.40 -55.68 5.91
C PHE A 380 -6.41 -56.29 6.90
N PRO A 381 -6.11 -57.45 7.51
CA PRO A 381 -7.03 -58.14 8.42
C PRO A 381 -7.02 -57.57 9.85
N PHE A 382 -6.69 -56.28 10.01
CA PHE A 382 -6.63 -55.60 11.30
C PHE A 382 -7.14 -54.15 11.15
N THR A 383 -7.82 -53.62 12.17
CA THR A 383 -8.45 -52.29 12.11
C THR A 383 -7.74 -51.22 12.96
N ASN A 384 -6.84 -51.61 13.87
CA ASN A 384 -6.20 -50.70 14.82
C ASN A 384 -4.71 -50.51 14.49
N ILE A 385 -4.38 -49.42 13.78
CA ILE A 385 -3.01 -49.09 13.33
C ILE A 385 -2.62 -47.69 13.80
N SER A 386 -1.40 -47.51 14.31
CA SER A 386 -0.88 -46.21 14.75
C SER A 386 -0.58 -45.28 13.57
N ARG A 387 -0.76 -43.97 13.76
CA ARG A 387 -0.61 -42.95 12.70
C ARG A 387 0.77 -42.96 12.02
N ALA A 388 1.83 -43.33 12.74
CA ALA A 388 3.18 -43.49 12.19
C ALA A 388 3.25 -44.64 11.17
N ARG A 389 2.63 -45.78 11.48
CA ARG A 389 2.65 -46.99 10.64
C ARG A 389 1.75 -46.85 9.40
N LEU A 390 0.77 -45.97 9.47
CA LEU A 390 -0.11 -45.63 8.36
C LEU A 390 0.66 -44.93 7.22
N ASN A 391 1.64 -44.08 7.56
CA ASN A 391 2.51 -43.42 6.58
C ASN A 391 3.47 -44.41 5.88
N ASP A 392 3.99 -45.40 6.61
CA ASP A 392 4.83 -46.45 6.01
C ASP A 392 4.02 -47.30 5.02
N LEU A 393 2.78 -47.64 5.38
CA LEU A 393 1.87 -48.37 4.49
C LEU A 393 1.43 -47.54 3.28
N CYS A 394 1.27 -46.21 3.40
CA CYS A 394 1.04 -45.33 2.26
C CYS A 394 2.18 -45.43 1.23
N ASN A 395 3.42 -45.33 1.69
CA ASN A 395 4.60 -45.36 0.81
C ASN A 395 4.77 -46.70 0.09
N LEU A 396 4.28 -47.79 0.69
CA LEU A 396 4.29 -49.12 0.09
C LEU A 396 3.21 -49.33 -0.99
N ILE A 397 2.10 -48.58 -0.94
CA ILE A 397 0.94 -48.81 -1.80
C ILE A 397 0.90 -47.85 -3.00
N CYS A 398 1.54 -46.67 -2.94
CA CYS A 398 1.09 -45.49 -3.71
C CYS A 398 2.13 -44.89 -4.70
#